data_AF-A0A9R0QYS3-F1
#
_entry.id   AF-A0A9R0QYS3-F1
#
_cell.length_a   1.000
_cell.length_b   1.000
_cell.length_c   1.000
_cell.angle_alpha   90.00
_cell.angle_beta   90.00
_cell.angle_gamma   90.00
#
_symmetry.space_group_name_H-M   'P 1'
#
loop_
_entity.id
_entity.type
_entity.pdbx_description
1 polymer ?
#
loop_
_entity_poly.entity_id
_entity_poly.type
_entity_poly.pdbx_seq_one_letter_code
_entity_poly.pdbx_strand_id
1 'polypeptide(L)'
;MATCLQLTPKIHMPSSTYMETLLVFHSGIPITLVPLDATNTIPITESFFKAFEEQQSTYEAQYSFQSLKIARDTWFDDQFYTSYFMWDSFMSGVALSIMRNGQKPNGDNDFAEMEVMNITVVTSNEPYGVHDGSNPFFDGHASPKFDLLKGGVHSGHVQTGFNDSFCVLEGSIKGKCQDGYTKEVQGPDSVAVLVAVKAKPNRNVKSPLDREFFDHFLEVLNRPEHTGHFNFTDQFRHYKEIMYKPDLKHQIRGKPVIFDMDMSPGDFLALLCLLKAPMEAIDLRGILVSGNGWANPATVDVIYDVLHMMGRDDIPVGLGKITALGAPDLGCEYVKAIPHGSGGFLDTDTLFGLARVLPRSPRRYTAENSVKYGAPRDTARPELRQPLAFEVWQHIREELKPTDKITILTNGPLTNIANIILSDTKAESVIESGVIWLAEMEIEAMCSLFHQISFQSSISFLTLKLPRRL
;
A
#
# COMPACT_ATOMS: atom_id res chain seq x y z
N MET A 1 25.27 -27.13 15.88
CA MET A 1 25.97 -25.84 15.68
C MET A 1 26.31 -25.70 14.21
N ALA A 2 25.37 -25.20 13.40
CA ALA A 2 25.64 -24.75 12.05
C ALA A 2 25.39 -23.25 12.06
N THR A 3 26.48 -22.49 11.98
CA THR A 3 26.49 -21.03 11.93
C THR A 3 25.81 -20.61 10.63
N CYS A 4 24.57 -20.15 10.71
CA CYS A 4 23.87 -19.56 9.58
C CYS A 4 24.50 -18.18 9.35
N LEU A 5 25.44 -18.10 8.39
CA LEU A 5 25.96 -16.83 7.90
C LEU A 5 24.77 -16.02 7.35
N GLN A 6 24.56 -14.84 7.92
CA GLN A 6 23.67 -13.79 7.40
C GLN A 6 24.03 -13.48 5.95
N LEU A 7 23.30 -14.06 5.01
CA LEU A 7 23.27 -13.68 3.61
C LEU A 7 21.94 -12.94 3.38
N THR A 8 21.92 -11.64 3.66
CA THR A 8 20.89 -10.74 3.14
C THR A 8 21.44 -10.06 1.88
N PRO A 9 21.27 -10.63 0.67
CA PRO A 9 21.55 -9.89 -0.54
C PRO A 9 20.53 -8.75 -0.65
N LYS A 10 20.99 -7.49 -0.64
CA LYS A 10 20.16 -6.34 -1.04
C LYS A 10 19.73 -6.56 -2.49
N ILE A 11 18.43 -6.58 -2.74
CA ILE A 11 17.89 -6.99 -4.04
C ILE A 11 17.90 -5.86 -5.04
N HIS A 12 18.27 -6.22 -6.26
CA HIS A 12 17.99 -5.44 -7.45
C HIS A 12 16.47 -5.37 -7.69
N MET A 13 15.82 -4.22 -7.45
CA MET A 13 14.53 -3.99 -8.10
C MET A 13 14.77 -3.64 -9.57
N PRO A 14 13.92 -4.11 -10.48
CA PRO A 14 13.98 -3.68 -11.86
C PRO A 14 13.78 -2.17 -11.94
N SER A 15 14.53 -1.52 -12.84
CA SER A 15 14.50 -0.06 -13.07
C SER A 15 13.07 0.49 -13.25
N SER A 16 12.14 -0.34 -13.72
CA SER A 16 10.70 -0.06 -13.83
C SER A 16 10.04 0.42 -12.53
N THR A 17 10.38 -0.14 -11.36
CA THR A 17 9.67 0.18 -10.11
C THR A 17 10.01 1.59 -9.60
N TYR A 18 11.26 2.04 -9.80
CA TYR A 18 11.69 3.40 -9.48
C TYR A 18 11.09 4.43 -10.44
N MET A 19 10.84 4.05 -11.70
CA MET A 19 10.20 4.91 -12.69
C MET A 19 8.78 5.33 -12.26
N GLU A 20 7.99 4.40 -11.72
CA GLU A 20 6.61 4.68 -11.29
C GLU A 20 6.58 5.68 -10.14
N THR A 21 7.47 5.49 -9.18
CA THR A 21 7.57 6.35 -8.00
C THR A 21 8.04 7.74 -8.40
N LEU A 22 9.08 7.84 -9.23
CA LEU A 22 9.54 9.13 -9.74
C LEU A 22 8.44 9.83 -10.53
N LEU A 23 7.70 9.10 -11.37
CA LEU A 23 6.58 9.65 -12.13
C LEU A 23 5.48 10.20 -11.22
N VAL A 24 5.10 9.48 -10.16
CA VAL A 24 4.09 9.96 -9.21
C VAL A 24 4.62 11.17 -8.43
N PHE A 25 5.86 11.13 -7.95
CA PHE A 25 6.48 12.24 -7.20
C PHE A 25 6.54 13.53 -8.02
N HIS A 26 6.89 13.42 -9.31
CA HIS A 26 7.00 14.57 -10.22
C HIS A 26 5.71 14.90 -10.98
N SER A 27 4.58 14.26 -10.67
CA SER A 27 3.28 14.52 -11.32
C SER A 27 2.65 15.87 -10.95
N GLY A 28 3.20 16.57 -9.95
CA GLY A 28 2.61 17.80 -9.40
C GLY A 28 1.42 17.57 -8.45
N ILE A 29 1.01 16.32 -8.23
CA ILE A 29 0.03 15.97 -7.19
C ILE A 29 0.66 16.21 -5.80
N PRO A 30 -0.04 16.89 -4.86
CA PRO A 30 0.45 17.01 -3.50
C PRO A 30 0.55 15.65 -2.80
N ILE A 31 1.73 15.31 -2.28
CA ILE A 31 1.99 14.02 -1.62
C ILE A 31 2.13 14.20 -0.12
N THR A 32 1.45 13.33 0.64
CA THR A 32 1.79 13.03 2.03
C THR A 32 2.42 11.66 2.10
N LEU A 33 3.63 11.54 2.62
CA LEU A 33 4.36 10.29 2.74
C LEU A 33 4.32 9.76 4.17
N VAL A 34 4.00 8.48 4.32
CA VAL A 34 4.20 7.71 5.56
C VAL A 34 5.33 6.69 5.30
N PRO A 35 6.59 7.01 5.65
CA PRO A 35 7.74 6.16 5.40
C PRO A 35 7.86 5.04 6.46
N LEU A 36 8.64 4.00 6.13
CA LEU A 36 8.88 2.88 7.06
C LEU A 36 9.46 3.36 8.41
N ASP A 37 10.34 4.35 8.39
CA ASP A 37 10.95 4.90 9.61
C ASP A 37 9.91 5.48 10.58
N ALA A 38 8.83 6.06 10.07
CA ALA A 38 7.75 6.55 10.91
C ALA A 38 7.00 5.39 11.55
N THR A 39 6.71 4.35 10.76
CA THR A 39 6.01 3.17 11.26
C THR A 39 6.86 2.32 12.22
N ASN A 40 8.19 2.36 12.10
CA ASN A 40 9.12 1.75 13.05
C ASN A 40 8.97 2.32 14.48
N THR A 41 8.34 3.48 14.61
CA THR A 41 8.05 4.09 15.92
C THR A 41 6.72 3.64 16.51
N ILE A 42 5.94 2.79 15.84
CA ILE A 42 4.66 2.23 16.31
C ILE A 42 4.61 0.69 16.22
N PRO A 43 5.48 -0.02 16.97
CA PRO A 43 5.44 -1.48 17.04
C PRO A 43 4.17 -1.95 17.77
N ILE A 44 3.66 -3.12 17.37
CA ILE A 44 2.61 -3.82 18.11
C ILE A 44 3.17 -4.25 19.46
N THR A 45 2.86 -3.50 20.51
CA THR A 45 3.32 -3.87 21.87
C THR A 45 2.46 -4.99 22.45
N GLU A 46 2.99 -5.72 23.43
CA GLU A 46 2.22 -6.72 24.19
C GLU A 46 1.00 -6.07 24.87
N SER A 47 1.16 -4.84 25.36
CA SER A 47 0.07 -4.07 26.00
C SER A 47 -1.03 -3.73 25.01
N PHE A 48 -0.68 -3.31 23.79
CA PHE A 48 -1.64 -3.10 22.73
C PHE A 48 -2.35 -4.41 22.33
N PHE A 49 -1.60 -5.49 22.15
CA PHE A 49 -2.16 -6.78 21.76
C PHE A 49 -3.17 -7.29 22.78
N LYS A 50 -2.86 -7.21 24.08
CA LYS A 50 -3.81 -7.55 25.16
C LYS A 50 -5.02 -6.65 25.19
N ALA A 51 -4.83 -5.33 25.04
CA ALA A 51 -5.95 -4.40 24.99
C ALA A 51 -6.89 -4.69 23.81
N PHE A 52 -6.33 -5.07 22.65
CA PHE A 52 -7.12 -5.49 21.50
C PHE A 52 -7.82 -6.83 21.76
N GLU A 53 -7.16 -7.79 22.42
CA GLU A 53 -7.79 -9.05 22.81
C GLU A 53 -9.03 -8.82 23.71
N GLU A 54 -8.95 -7.84 24.62
CA GLU A 54 -10.03 -7.48 25.53
C GLU A 54 -11.13 -6.63 24.87
N GLN A 55 -10.84 -5.93 23.76
CA GLN A 55 -11.74 -4.97 23.12
C GLN A 55 -12.11 -5.39 21.69
N GLN A 56 -13.12 -6.27 21.60
CA GLN A 56 -13.65 -6.80 20.33
C GLN A 56 -15.19 -6.80 20.32
N SER A 57 -15.80 -5.64 20.53
CA SER A 57 -17.26 -5.46 20.63
C SER A 57 -18.01 -5.66 19.32
N THR A 58 -17.33 -5.57 18.18
CA THR A 58 -17.91 -5.73 16.83
C THR A 58 -17.33 -6.95 16.11
N TYR A 59 -18.03 -7.44 15.09
CA TYR A 59 -17.57 -8.61 14.34
C TYR A 59 -16.29 -8.30 13.55
N GLU A 60 -16.20 -7.12 12.95
CA GLU A 60 -15.02 -6.65 12.25
C GLU A 60 -13.81 -6.46 13.19
N ALA A 61 -14.02 -6.01 14.44
CA ALA A 61 -12.93 -5.94 15.43
C ALA A 61 -12.42 -7.35 15.80
N GLN A 62 -13.33 -8.33 15.92
CA GLN A 62 -12.96 -9.73 16.16
C GLN A 62 -12.15 -10.30 14.98
N TYR A 63 -12.59 -10.04 13.75
CA TYR A 63 -11.87 -10.45 12.54
C TYR A 63 -10.48 -9.81 12.47
N SER A 64 -10.39 -8.50 12.72
CA SER A 64 -9.12 -7.77 12.76
C SER A 64 -8.16 -8.31 13.82
N PHE A 65 -8.64 -8.60 15.03
CA PHE A 65 -7.82 -9.20 16.08
C PHE A 65 -7.35 -10.60 15.68
N GLN A 66 -8.21 -11.43 15.09
CA GLN A 66 -7.83 -12.77 14.61
C GLN A 66 -6.72 -12.70 13.55
N SER A 67 -6.78 -11.72 12.64
CA SER A 67 -5.72 -11.49 11.64
C SER A 67 -4.38 -11.20 12.31
N LEU A 68 -4.36 -10.29 13.28
CA LEU A 68 -3.15 -9.97 14.03
C LEU A 68 -2.66 -11.15 14.89
N LYS A 69 -3.58 -11.91 15.49
CA LYS A 69 -3.28 -13.07 16.32
C LYS A 69 -2.63 -14.18 15.52
N ILE A 70 -3.08 -14.45 14.29
CA ILE A 70 -2.42 -15.43 13.43
C ILE A 70 -1.00 -15.00 13.11
N ALA A 71 -0.78 -13.72 12.74
CA ALA A 71 0.57 -13.21 12.50
C ALA A 71 1.47 -13.40 13.74
N ARG A 72 0.95 -13.11 14.94
CA ARG A 72 1.64 -13.34 16.22
C ARG A 72 1.94 -14.82 16.45
N ASP A 73 0.96 -15.71 16.26
CA ASP A 73 1.07 -17.14 16.55
C ASP A 73 1.99 -17.87 15.55
N THR A 74 2.20 -17.28 14.37
CA THR A 74 3.18 -17.76 13.37
C THR A 74 4.60 -17.24 13.59
N TRP A 75 4.80 -16.27 14.49
CA TRP A 75 6.11 -15.68 14.79
C TRP A 75 6.84 -16.45 15.91
N PHE A 76 8.17 -16.40 15.92
CA PHE A 76 8.98 -16.98 17.00
C PHE A 76 8.98 -16.08 18.25
N ASP A 77 8.54 -16.64 19.38
CA ASP A 77 8.61 -16.03 20.71
C ASP A 77 8.02 -14.60 20.78
N ASP A 78 8.39 -13.84 21.80
CA ASP A 78 7.92 -12.47 22.02
C ASP A 78 8.56 -11.42 21.07
N GLN A 79 9.36 -11.85 20.08
CA GLN A 79 9.96 -10.95 19.09
C GLN A 79 8.92 -10.27 18.20
N PHE A 80 7.73 -10.87 18.05
CA PHE A 80 6.60 -10.24 17.38
C PHE A 80 6.34 -8.83 17.93
N TYR A 81 6.39 -8.67 19.25
CA TYR A 81 6.06 -7.39 19.90
C TYR A 81 7.10 -6.28 19.71
N THR A 82 8.25 -6.62 19.14
CA THR A 82 9.34 -5.66 18.86
C THR A 82 9.58 -5.44 17.37
N SER A 83 9.02 -6.31 16.52
CA SER A 83 9.40 -6.39 15.11
C SER A 83 8.21 -6.34 14.14
N TYR A 84 6.97 -6.37 14.65
CA TYR A 84 5.76 -6.19 13.85
C TYR A 84 5.13 -4.82 14.13
N PHE A 85 4.70 -4.09 13.09
CA PHE A 85 4.28 -2.68 13.19
C PHE A 85 2.92 -2.45 12.51
N MET A 86 2.21 -1.40 12.91
CA MET A 86 0.92 -0.99 12.31
C MET A 86 1.09 -0.22 10.99
N TRP A 87 1.75 -0.80 10.00
CA TRP A 87 2.11 -0.11 8.75
C TRP A 87 0.91 0.55 8.03
N ASP A 88 0.08 -0.28 7.40
CA ASP A 88 -1.05 0.14 6.56
C ASP A 88 -2.12 0.88 7.35
N SER A 89 -2.38 0.41 8.57
CA SER A 89 -3.37 1.00 9.46
C SER A 89 -2.94 2.39 9.94
N PHE A 90 -1.65 2.61 10.22
CA PHE A 90 -1.14 3.93 10.63
C PHE A 90 -1.28 4.95 9.49
N MET A 91 -1.05 4.57 8.23
CA MET A 91 -1.33 5.44 7.08
C MET A 91 -2.79 5.86 7.05
N SER A 92 -3.73 4.92 7.23
CA SER A 92 -5.15 5.25 7.27
C SER A 92 -5.48 6.26 8.39
N GLY A 93 -4.85 6.13 9.56
CA GLY A 93 -4.99 7.08 10.66
C GLY A 93 -4.46 8.47 10.31
N VAL A 94 -3.26 8.55 9.74
CA VAL A 94 -2.66 9.80 9.28
C VAL A 94 -3.57 10.48 8.26
N ALA A 95 -4.06 9.74 7.27
CA ALA A 95 -4.98 10.23 6.25
C ALA A 95 -6.29 10.74 6.84
N LEU A 96 -6.93 9.97 7.72
CA LEU A 96 -8.20 10.33 8.39
C LEU A 96 -8.05 11.62 9.19
N SER A 97 -6.94 11.78 9.93
CA SER A 97 -6.64 13.01 10.67
C SER A 97 -6.50 14.22 9.74
N ILE A 98 -5.81 14.09 8.60
CA ILE A 98 -5.66 15.17 7.61
C ILE A 98 -7.02 15.56 7.03
N MET A 99 -7.83 14.57 6.63
CA MET A 99 -9.13 14.82 6.01
C MET A 99 -10.13 15.45 6.98
N ARG A 100 -10.13 15.02 8.25
CA ARG A 100 -11.02 15.54 9.29
C ARG A 100 -10.65 16.96 9.73
N ASN A 101 -9.36 17.23 9.93
CA ASN A 101 -8.91 18.50 10.49
C ASN A 101 -8.69 19.60 9.43
N GLY A 102 -8.79 19.24 8.15
CA GLY A 102 -8.32 20.08 7.05
C GLY A 102 -6.79 20.18 7.03
N GLN A 103 -6.22 20.65 5.92
CA GLN A 103 -4.80 21.00 5.90
C GLN A 103 -4.58 22.23 6.79
N LYS A 104 -4.18 21.99 8.04
CA LYS A 104 -3.70 23.05 8.92
C LYS A 104 -2.44 23.67 8.30
N PRO A 105 -2.19 24.99 8.45
CA PRO A 105 -1.02 25.66 7.86
C PRO A 105 0.33 25.04 8.22
N ASN A 106 0.38 24.32 9.35
CA ASN A 106 1.60 23.70 9.89
C ASN A 106 1.69 22.20 9.56
N GLY A 107 0.74 21.63 8.81
CA GLY A 107 0.69 20.20 8.52
C GLY A 107 0.38 19.30 9.73
N ASP A 108 -0.13 19.85 10.84
CA ASP A 108 -0.33 19.11 12.10
C ASP A 108 -1.31 17.94 11.97
N ASN A 109 -0.93 16.79 12.54
CA ASN A 109 -1.68 15.52 12.49
C ASN A 109 -1.91 14.97 13.90
N ASP A 110 -3.06 14.35 14.17
CA ASP A 110 -3.38 13.86 15.51
C ASP A 110 -2.44 12.72 15.98
N PHE A 111 -1.95 11.91 15.04
CA PHE A 111 -1.23 10.66 15.33
C PHE A 111 0.25 10.68 14.95
N ALA A 112 0.67 11.60 14.09
CA ALA A 112 2.03 11.69 13.59
C ALA A 112 2.63 13.09 13.80
N GLU A 113 3.94 13.13 14.06
CA GLU A 113 4.72 14.35 13.84
C GLU A 113 4.95 14.50 12.34
N MET A 114 4.74 15.71 11.80
CA MET A 114 4.75 15.98 10.37
C MET A 114 5.81 17.01 10.03
N GLU A 115 6.55 16.80 8.94
CA GLU A 115 7.59 17.70 8.44
C GLU A 115 7.48 17.84 6.92
N VAL A 116 7.66 19.04 6.38
CA VAL A 116 7.80 19.22 4.93
C VAL A 116 9.26 19.02 4.56
N MET A 117 9.52 18.07 3.66
CA MET A 117 10.87 17.70 3.24
C MET A 117 11.00 17.74 1.71
N ASN A 118 12.16 18.19 1.22
CA ASN A 118 12.47 18.16 -0.21
C ASN A 118 13.09 16.81 -0.56
N ILE A 119 12.25 15.86 -1.00
CA ILE A 119 12.64 14.47 -1.20
C ILE A 119 12.74 14.16 -2.69
N THR A 120 13.71 13.31 -3.04
CA THR A 120 13.76 12.64 -4.33
C THR A 120 13.99 11.14 -4.17
N VAL A 121 13.60 10.37 -5.20
CA VAL A 121 13.88 8.94 -5.31
C VAL A 121 15.25 8.79 -5.97
N VAL A 122 16.19 8.13 -5.29
CA VAL A 122 17.50 7.81 -5.85
C VAL A 122 17.30 6.84 -6.99
N THR A 123 17.46 7.32 -8.21
CA THR A 123 17.34 6.49 -9.42
C THR A 123 18.68 6.09 -9.99
N SER A 124 19.78 6.63 -9.46
CA SER A 124 21.11 6.42 -9.98
C SER A 124 22.19 6.72 -8.94
N ASN A 125 23.42 6.28 -9.20
CA ASN A 125 24.52 6.30 -8.26
C ASN A 125 25.70 7.14 -8.77
N GLU A 126 26.44 7.76 -7.84
CA GLU A 126 27.64 8.53 -8.14
C GLU A 126 28.73 7.68 -8.81
N PRO A 127 29.52 8.23 -9.75
CA PRO A 127 29.59 9.65 -10.11
C PRO A 127 28.46 10.10 -11.05
N TYR A 128 27.82 11.23 -10.71
CA TYR A 128 26.80 11.83 -11.56
C TYR A 128 27.42 12.50 -12.80
N GLY A 129 26.66 12.53 -13.89
CA GLY A 129 27.08 13.00 -15.22
C GLY A 129 27.79 11.94 -16.07
N VAL A 130 27.99 10.73 -15.54
CA VAL A 130 28.59 9.62 -16.31
C VAL A 130 27.52 8.86 -17.07
N HIS A 131 27.75 8.67 -18.36
CA HIS A 131 26.85 7.96 -19.27
C HIS A 131 27.48 6.62 -19.67
N ASP A 132 27.03 5.54 -19.06
CA ASP A 132 27.43 4.16 -19.35
C ASP A 132 26.32 3.32 -20.00
N GLY A 133 25.19 3.96 -20.34
CA GLY A 133 24.01 3.32 -20.94
C GLY A 133 23.07 2.64 -19.95
N SER A 134 23.41 2.58 -18.65
CA SER A 134 22.56 1.92 -17.65
C SER A 134 21.28 2.70 -17.32
N ASN A 135 21.30 4.03 -17.53
CA ASN A 135 20.30 4.93 -17.00
C ASN A 135 19.17 5.28 -18.00
N PRO A 136 17.96 4.73 -17.86
CA PRO A 136 16.87 4.89 -18.84
C PRO A 136 16.22 6.29 -18.84
N PHE A 137 16.58 7.16 -17.89
CA PHE A 137 16.14 8.55 -17.88
C PHE A 137 16.97 9.43 -18.81
N PHE A 138 18.21 9.04 -19.10
CA PHE A 138 19.17 9.81 -19.89
C PHE A 138 19.60 9.09 -21.17
N ASP A 139 19.75 7.77 -21.14
CA ASP A 139 20.22 6.99 -22.28
C ASP A 139 19.18 6.93 -23.41
N GLY A 140 19.64 7.03 -24.65
CA GLY A 140 18.77 7.01 -25.83
C GLY A 140 17.83 8.22 -26.00
N HIS A 141 17.95 9.26 -25.16
CA HIS A 141 17.07 10.44 -25.18
C HIS A 141 17.82 11.74 -25.49
N ALA A 142 17.25 12.59 -26.38
CA ALA A 142 17.83 13.90 -26.70
C ALA A 142 17.77 14.88 -25.50
N SER A 143 16.67 14.82 -24.75
CA SER A 143 16.45 15.49 -23.47
C SER A 143 16.14 14.45 -22.38
N PRO A 144 16.60 14.63 -21.14
CA PRO A 144 16.27 13.70 -20.05
C PRO A 144 14.75 13.56 -19.87
N LYS A 145 14.29 12.37 -19.46
CA LYS A 145 12.90 12.19 -19.01
C LYS A 145 12.65 12.99 -17.74
N PHE A 146 11.41 13.45 -17.54
CA PHE A 146 10.98 14.24 -16.38
C PHE A 146 11.75 15.55 -16.15
N ASP A 147 12.38 16.08 -17.21
CA ASP A 147 13.20 17.30 -17.16
C ASP A 147 14.31 17.27 -16.08
N LEU A 148 14.79 16.07 -15.74
CA LEU A 148 15.84 15.87 -14.73
C LEU A 148 17.14 16.55 -15.13
N LEU A 149 17.87 17.08 -14.14
CA LEU A 149 19.10 17.80 -14.38
C LEU A 149 20.22 16.87 -14.89
N LYS A 150 20.82 17.19 -16.04
CA LYS A 150 22.06 16.52 -16.50
C LYS A 150 23.20 16.80 -15.52
N GLY A 151 23.85 15.75 -15.03
CA GLY A 151 24.82 15.85 -13.93
C GLY A 151 24.19 16.01 -12.54
N GLY A 152 22.86 16.01 -12.44
CA GLY A 152 22.11 15.99 -11.18
C GLY A 152 22.09 14.60 -10.52
N VAL A 153 21.35 14.48 -9.42
CA VAL A 153 21.33 13.27 -8.55
C VAL A 153 20.78 12.02 -9.25
N HIS A 154 20.05 12.21 -10.35
CA HIS A 154 19.52 11.13 -11.18
C HIS A 154 20.42 10.77 -12.37
N SER A 155 21.53 11.47 -12.58
CA SER A 155 22.36 11.37 -13.78
C SER A 155 23.56 10.42 -13.61
N GLY A 156 23.44 9.30 -12.92
CA GLY A 156 24.52 8.35 -12.66
C GLY A 156 24.26 6.94 -13.17
N HIS A 157 25.01 5.97 -12.64
CA HIS A 157 24.84 4.54 -12.93
C HIS A 157 23.59 3.98 -12.25
N VAL A 158 22.79 3.22 -12.98
CA VAL A 158 21.60 2.51 -12.45
C VAL A 158 21.93 1.04 -12.35
N GLN A 159 21.68 0.43 -11.20
CA GLN A 159 21.97 -0.99 -11.01
C GLN A 159 21.25 -1.81 -12.09
N THR A 160 22.00 -2.57 -12.88
CA THR A 160 21.47 -3.35 -14.03
C THR A 160 21.19 -4.82 -13.71
N GLY A 161 21.60 -5.29 -12.53
CA GLY A 161 21.34 -6.65 -12.06
C GLY A 161 22.00 -6.96 -10.72
N PHE A 162 21.80 -8.19 -10.22
CA PHE A 162 22.42 -8.66 -8.96
C PHE A 162 23.95 -8.71 -9.02
N ASN A 163 24.51 -9.10 -10.16
CA ASN A 163 25.94 -9.22 -10.39
C ASN A 163 26.55 -7.97 -11.05
N ASP A 164 25.87 -6.82 -10.93
CA ASP A 164 26.38 -5.57 -11.44
C ASP A 164 27.70 -5.23 -10.75
N SER A 165 28.81 -5.31 -11.50
CA SER A 165 30.15 -5.10 -10.97
C SER A 165 30.35 -3.67 -10.46
N PHE A 166 29.55 -2.72 -10.95
CA PHE A 166 29.53 -1.40 -10.38
C PHE A 166 28.95 -1.46 -8.97
N CYS A 167 27.83 -2.11 -8.73
CA CYS A 167 27.14 -2.07 -7.44
C CYS A 167 27.70 -3.03 -6.38
N VAL A 168 28.44 -4.05 -6.79
CA VAL A 168 29.05 -5.04 -5.90
C VAL A 168 30.29 -4.47 -5.19
N LEU A 169 30.38 -4.70 -3.88
CA LEU A 169 31.56 -4.41 -3.06
C LEU A 169 32.25 -5.73 -2.72
N GLU A 170 33.47 -5.95 -3.22
CA GLU A 170 34.25 -7.15 -2.90
C GLU A 170 34.43 -7.32 -1.38
N GLY A 171 34.11 -8.50 -0.87
CA GLY A 171 34.20 -8.82 0.56
C GLY A 171 33.07 -8.27 1.45
N SER A 172 32.07 -7.62 0.87
CA SER A 172 30.89 -7.09 1.58
C SER A 172 29.61 -7.84 1.17
N ILE A 173 28.74 -8.10 2.15
CA ILE A 173 27.36 -8.57 1.90
C ILE A 173 26.41 -7.44 1.45
N LYS A 174 26.83 -6.17 1.57
CA LYS A 174 26.07 -4.99 1.15
C LYS A 174 26.68 -4.40 -0.12
N GLY A 175 25.86 -4.17 -1.14
CA GLY A 175 26.23 -3.37 -2.31
C GLY A 175 26.33 -1.87 -2.00
N LYS A 176 27.04 -1.12 -2.85
CA LYS A 176 27.19 0.34 -2.68
C LYS A 176 26.05 1.16 -3.30
N CYS A 177 25.30 0.57 -4.23
CA CYS A 177 24.22 1.24 -4.91
C CYS A 177 23.00 1.45 -4.00
N GLN A 178 22.29 2.56 -4.22
CA GLN A 178 21.18 3.05 -3.43
C GLN A 178 19.93 3.29 -4.29
N ASP A 179 19.81 2.63 -5.44
CA ASP A 179 18.63 2.69 -6.29
C ASP A 179 17.38 2.37 -5.46
N GLY A 180 16.35 3.21 -5.58
CA GLY A 180 15.08 3.08 -4.87
C GLY A 180 14.99 3.73 -3.51
N TYR A 181 16.11 4.12 -2.91
CA TYR A 181 16.10 4.84 -1.64
C TYR A 181 15.61 6.27 -1.85
N THR A 182 15.12 6.91 -0.79
CA THR A 182 14.89 8.37 -0.81
C THR A 182 16.05 9.16 -0.25
N LYS A 183 16.25 10.35 -0.81
CA LYS A 183 17.26 11.30 -0.36
C LYS A 183 16.66 12.70 -0.26
N GLU A 184 17.03 13.42 0.79
CA GLU A 184 16.74 14.85 0.89
C GLU A 184 17.75 15.60 0.04
N VAL A 185 17.24 16.35 -0.95
CA VAL A 185 18.06 17.09 -1.91
C VAL A 185 17.43 18.46 -2.09
N GLN A 186 18.27 19.49 -2.23
CA GLN A 186 17.82 20.83 -2.59
C GLN A 186 17.94 21.01 -4.10
N GLY A 187 16.90 21.53 -4.75
CA GLY A 187 16.94 21.87 -6.17
C GLY A 187 15.76 21.30 -6.97
N PRO A 188 15.85 21.35 -8.32
CA PRO A 188 14.75 20.95 -9.20
C PRO A 188 14.51 19.44 -9.27
N ASP A 189 15.50 18.64 -8.85
CA ASP A 189 15.42 17.17 -8.85
C ASP A 189 14.64 16.62 -7.63
N SER A 190 14.16 17.47 -6.71
CA SER A 190 13.37 17.05 -5.55
C SER A 190 11.99 17.70 -5.52
N VAL A 191 11.10 17.06 -4.78
CA VAL A 191 9.72 17.52 -4.58
C VAL A 191 9.47 17.76 -3.11
N ALA A 192 8.76 18.85 -2.80
CA ALA A 192 8.35 19.15 -1.44
C ALA A 192 7.19 18.22 -1.05
N VAL A 193 7.43 17.34 -0.09
CA VAL A 193 6.49 16.32 0.37
C VAL A 193 6.21 16.54 1.86
N LEU A 194 4.95 16.41 2.26
CA LEU A 194 4.59 16.37 3.68
C LEU A 194 4.87 14.95 4.20
N VAL A 195 5.70 14.81 5.23
CA VAL A 195 6.16 13.50 5.70
C VAL A 195 5.73 13.28 7.13
N ALA A 196 5.06 12.16 7.42
CA ALA A 196 4.92 11.67 8.78
C ALA A 196 6.28 11.15 9.23
N VAL A 197 6.95 11.80 10.18
CA VAL A 197 8.32 11.43 10.56
C VAL A 197 8.36 10.36 11.66
N LYS A 198 7.35 10.34 12.54
CA LYS A 198 7.14 9.31 13.57
C LYS A 198 5.74 9.41 14.18
N ALA A 199 5.29 8.32 14.80
CA ALA A 199 4.07 8.27 15.58
C ALA A 199 4.21 9.08 16.88
N LYS A 200 3.16 9.84 17.22
CA LYS A 200 3.08 10.61 18.46
C LYS A 200 2.89 9.67 19.65
N PRO A 201 3.56 9.93 20.79
CA PRO A 201 3.27 9.21 22.02
C PRO A 201 1.84 9.49 22.46
N ASN A 202 1.26 8.56 23.23
CA ASN A 202 -0.06 8.76 23.83
C ASN A 202 -0.05 10.00 24.74
N ARG A 203 -1.03 10.89 24.58
CA ARG A 203 -1.18 12.10 25.40
C ARG A 203 -1.40 11.76 26.87
N ASN A 204 -2.06 10.64 27.15
CA ASN A 204 -2.20 10.09 28.49
C ASN A 204 -0.98 9.21 28.83
N VAL A 205 -0.02 9.81 29.55
CA VAL A 205 1.22 9.14 30.00
C VAL A 205 0.95 7.91 30.91
N LYS A 206 -0.27 7.78 31.45
CA LYS A 206 -0.68 6.62 32.27
C LYS A 206 -1.36 5.51 31.47
N SER A 207 -1.66 5.74 30.19
CA SER A 207 -2.26 4.73 29.33
C SER A 207 -1.28 3.56 29.15
N PRO A 208 -1.73 2.30 29.16
CA PRO A 208 -0.90 1.17 28.77
C PRO A 208 -0.60 1.17 27.26
N LEU A 209 -1.35 1.95 26.47
CA LEU A 209 -1.14 2.13 25.05
C LEU A 209 -0.21 3.31 24.82
N ASP A 210 0.99 3.06 24.30
CA ASP A 210 2.07 4.04 24.27
C ASP A 210 2.04 4.99 23.06
N ARG A 211 1.10 4.79 22.13
CA ARG A 211 0.87 5.64 20.96
C ARG A 211 -0.56 6.13 20.91
N GLU A 212 -0.74 7.40 20.56
CA GLU A 212 -2.07 8.02 20.42
C GLU A 212 -2.94 7.29 19.38
N PHE A 213 -2.30 6.77 18.33
CA PHE A 213 -2.98 6.02 17.28
C PHE A 213 -3.65 4.74 17.80
N PHE A 214 -3.08 4.06 18.81
CA PHE A 214 -3.62 2.80 19.31
C PHE A 214 -4.98 2.95 19.98
N ASP A 215 -5.15 3.99 20.80
CA ASP A 215 -6.45 4.31 21.41
C ASP A 215 -7.49 4.54 20.32
N HIS A 216 -7.14 5.35 19.31
CA HIS A 216 -8.04 5.67 18.21
C HIS A 216 -8.39 4.45 17.34
N PHE A 217 -7.40 3.61 17.04
CA PHE A 217 -7.59 2.40 16.23
C PHE A 217 -8.57 1.44 16.92
N LEU A 218 -8.37 1.16 18.21
CA LEU A 218 -9.29 0.31 18.97
C LEU A 218 -10.67 0.94 19.07
N GLU A 219 -10.74 2.26 19.32
CA GLU A 219 -12.01 2.98 19.37
C GLU A 219 -12.79 2.84 18.06
N VAL A 220 -12.16 3.11 16.92
CA VAL A 220 -12.80 3.07 15.59
C VAL A 220 -13.36 1.69 15.26
N LEU A 221 -12.58 0.63 15.49
CA LEU A 221 -13.04 -0.73 15.20
C LEU A 221 -14.19 -1.16 16.11
N ASN A 222 -14.19 -0.72 17.38
CA ASN A 222 -15.17 -1.12 18.38
C ASN A 222 -16.42 -0.21 18.45
N ARG A 223 -16.46 0.90 17.70
CA ARG A 223 -17.63 1.77 17.64
C ARG A 223 -18.87 1.02 17.14
N PRO A 224 -20.05 1.16 17.76
CA PRO A 224 -21.27 0.49 17.28
C PRO A 224 -21.77 1.06 15.95
N GLU A 225 -21.47 2.32 15.64
CA GLU A 225 -21.79 2.94 14.37
C GLU A 225 -21.00 2.26 13.22
N HIS A 226 -21.65 2.15 12.06
CA HIS A 226 -21.07 1.53 10.86
C HIS A 226 -20.54 0.10 11.08
N THR A 227 -21.10 -0.65 12.04
CA THR A 227 -20.71 -2.06 12.24
C THR A 227 -21.15 -2.95 11.08
N GLY A 228 -20.48 -4.10 10.93
CA GLY A 228 -20.78 -5.07 9.91
C GLY A 228 -22.26 -5.47 9.88
N HIS A 229 -22.82 -5.51 8.67
CA HIS A 229 -24.19 -5.93 8.41
C HIS A 229 -24.34 -7.46 8.33
N PHE A 230 -23.28 -8.16 7.91
CA PHE A 230 -23.33 -9.60 7.67
C PHE A 230 -22.23 -10.31 8.45
N ASN A 231 -22.57 -11.46 9.01
CA ASN A 231 -21.67 -12.36 9.70
C ASN A 231 -21.72 -13.73 9.02
N PHE A 232 -20.56 -14.37 8.83
CA PHE A 232 -20.45 -15.71 8.24
C PHE A 232 -21.41 -16.72 8.87
N THR A 233 -21.51 -16.76 10.21
CA THR A 233 -22.32 -17.75 10.94
C THR A 233 -23.81 -17.62 10.64
N ASP A 234 -24.31 -16.40 10.53
CA ASP A 234 -25.72 -16.12 10.31
C ASP A 234 -26.10 -16.22 8.84
N GLN A 235 -25.17 -15.88 7.94
CA GLN A 235 -25.39 -15.87 6.51
C GLN A 235 -25.80 -17.25 5.97
N PHE A 236 -25.18 -18.35 6.43
CA PHE A 236 -25.49 -19.70 5.93
C PHE A 236 -26.85 -20.26 6.40
N ARG A 237 -27.43 -19.70 7.47
CA ARG A 237 -28.77 -20.12 7.91
C ARG A 237 -29.86 -19.62 6.94
N HIS A 238 -29.61 -18.49 6.29
CA HIS A 238 -30.57 -17.80 5.42
C HIS A 238 -29.88 -17.19 4.19
N TYR A 239 -29.01 -17.95 3.52
CA TYR A 239 -28.21 -17.43 2.40
C TYR A 239 -29.12 -16.86 1.30
N LYS A 240 -28.82 -15.63 0.89
CA LYS A 240 -29.49 -14.92 -0.19
C LYS A 240 -28.44 -14.19 -1.01
N GLU A 241 -28.55 -14.27 -2.33
CA GLU A 241 -27.70 -13.54 -3.26
C GLU A 241 -28.19 -12.09 -3.41
N ILE A 242 -28.11 -11.32 -2.32
CA ILE A 242 -28.58 -9.93 -2.27
C ILE A 242 -27.40 -9.02 -1.99
N MET A 243 -27.22 -8.05 -2.88
CA MET A 243 -26.28 -6.96 -2.71
C MET A 243 -26.86 -5.91 -1.76
N TYR A 244 -26.09 -5.46 -0.78
CA TYR A 244 -26.48 -4.37 0.11
C TYR A 244 -25.78 -3.07 -0.28
N LYS A 245 -26.55 -2.14 -0.85
CA LYS A 245 -26.08 -0.81 -1.23
C LYS A 245 -26.83 0.24 -0.40
N PRO A 246 -26.15 1.00 0.48
CA PRO A 246 -26.82 2.03 1.28
C PRO A 246 -27.39 3.13 0.39
N ASP A 247 -28.54 3.70 0.78
CA ASP A 247 -29.09 4.89 0.12
C ASP A 247 -28.36 6.15 0.60
N LEU A 248 -27.41 6.61 -0.20
CA LEU A 248 -26.55 7.76 0.12
C LEU A 248 -27.10 9.10 -0.39
N LYS A 249 -28.31 9.16 -0.98
CA LYS A 249 -28.82 10.37 -1.65
C LYS A 249 -28.93 11.60 -0.75
N HIS A 250 -29.25 11.41 0.52
CA HIS A 250 -29.48 12.49 1.49
C HIS A 250 -28.43 12.53 2.61
N GLN A 251 -27.38 11.71 2.50
CA GLN A 251 -26.31 11.70 3.50
C GLN A 251 -25.27 12.77 3.19
N ILE A 252 -24.77 13.38 4.26
CA ILE A 252 -23.60 14.25 4.18
C ILE A 252 -22.39 13.34 3.96
N ARG A 253 -21.65 13.60 2.89
CA ARG A 253 -20.47 12.82 2.49
C ARG A 253 -19.25 13.70 2.65
N GLY A 254 -18.19 13.12 3.22
CA GLY A 254 -16.90 13.75 3.41
C GLY A 254 -16.10 13.78 2.12
N LYS A 255 -14.77 13.81 2.27
CA LYS A 255 -13.86 13.88 1.12
C LYS A 255 -13.93 12.60 0.29
N PRO A 256 -14.10 12.67 -1.05
CA PRO A 256 -14.02 11.51 -1.92
C PRO A 256 -12.64 10.84 -1.83
N VAL A 257 -12.62 9.54 -1.57
CA VAL A 257 -11.40 8.74 -1.44
C VAL A 257 -11.42 7.53 -2.35
N ILE A 258 -10.29 7.26 -2.99
CA ILE A 258 -9.97 5.95 -3.56
C ILE A 258 -8.89 5.30 -2.71
N PHE A 259 -9.07 4.02 -2.39
CA PHE A 259 -8.04 3.23 -1.71
C PHE A 259 -7.39 2.27 -2.70
N ASP A 260 -6.10 2.46 -2.95
CA ASP A 260 -5.25 1.61 -3.78
C ASP A 260 -4.45 0.67 -2.87
N MET A 261 -4.68 -0.63 -3.01
CA MET A 261 -4.26 -1.64 -2.05
C MET A 261 -3.57 -2.81 -2.75
N ASP A 262 -2.55 -3.39 -2.11
CA ASP A 262 -1.79 -4.54 -2.58
C ASP A 262 -2.34 -5.88 -2.04
N MET A 263 -3.41 -5.82 -1.25
CA MET A 263 -4.11 -6.95 -0.66
C MET A 263 -3.29 -7.70 0.41
N SER A 264 -2.37 -7.01 1.06
CA SER A 264 -1.74 -7.49 2.28
C SER A 264 -2.76 -7.64 3.42
N PRO A 265 -2.49 -8.47 4.44
CA PRO A 265 -3.32 -8.51 5.65
C PRO A 265 -3.49 -7.14 6.32
N GLY A 266 -2.47 -6.29 6.27
CA GLY A 266 -2.51 -4.93 6.79
C GLY A 266 -3.48 -4.03 6.03
N ASP A 267 -3.58 -4.17 4.71
CA ASP A 267 -4.58 -3.46 3.91
C ASP A 267 -6.01 -3.76 4.31
N PHE A 268 -6.32 -5.00 4.67
CA PHE A 268 -7.66 -5.34 5.13
C PHE A 268 -7.96 -4.69 6.49
N LEU A 269 -6.97 -4.53 7.37
CA LEU A 269 -7.13 -3.75 8.61
C LEU A 269 -7.36 -2.26 8.31
N ALA A 270 -6.59 -1.70 7.38
CA ALA A 270 -6.75 -0.32 6.93
C ALA A 270 -8.13 -0.10 6.29
N LEU A 271 -8.58 -1.01 5.42
CA LEU A 271 -9.89 -0.97 4.78
C LEU A 271 -11.02 -0.97 5.82
N LEU A 272 -10.93 -1.83 6.84
CA LEU A 272 -11.92 -1.86 7.92
C LEU A 272 -11.93 -0.54 8.71
N CYS A 273 -10.77 0.06 8.99
CA CYS A 273 -10.70 1.39 9.61
C CYS A 273 -11.37 2.47 8.75
N LEU A 274 -11.13 2.45 7.44
CA LEU A 274 -11.73 3.40 6.49
C LEU A 274 -13.26 3.21 6.38
N LEU A 275 -13.75 1.97 6.40
CA LEU A 275 -15.19 1.65 6.36
C LEU A 275 -15.91 2.00 7.66
N LYS A 276 -15.21 1.95 8.80
CA LYS A 276 -15.73 2.33 10.13
C LYS A 276 -15.70 3.84 10.37
N ALA A 277 -14.84 4.57 9.66
CA ALA A 277 -14.75 6.01 9.78
C ALA A 277 -16.08 6.70 9.42
N PRO A 278 -16.43 7.84 10.06
CA PRO A 278 -17.65 8.56 9.75
C PRO A 278 -17.74 8.98 8.28
N MET A 279 -18.86 8.71 7.62
CA MET A 279 -19.07 9.06 6.22
C MET A 279 -19.03 10.57 5.97
N GLU A 280 -19.31 11.38 6.99
CA GLU A 280 -19.19 12.84 6.95
C GLU A 280 -17.73 13.31 6.87
N ALA A 281 -16.77 12.47 7.30
CA ALA A 281 -15.35 12.76 7.24
C ALA A 281 -14.72 12.20 5.95
N ILE A 282 -15.05 10.96 5.60
CA ILE A 282 -14.48 10.25 4.47
C ILE A 282 -15.55 9.54 3.65
N ASP A 283 -15.44 9.66 2.35
CA ASP A 283 -16.32 9.03 1.39
C ASP A 283 -15.53 8.07 0.50
N LEU A 284 -15.37 6.82 0.94
CA LEU A 284 -14.69 5.78 0.17
C LEU A 284 -15.54 5.44 -1.08
N ARG A 285 -15.05 5.88 -2.25
CA ARG A 285 -15.71 5.79 -3.56
C ARG A 285 -15.29 4.60 -4.39
N GLY A 286 -14.13 4.02 -4.12
CA GLY A 286 -13.61 2.90 -4.88
C GLY A 286 -12.35 2.30 -4.29
N ILE A 287 -12.08 1.06 -4.68
CA ILE A 287 -10.87 0.33 -4.35
C ILE A 287 -10.16 -0.05 -5.64
N LEU A 288 -8.85 0.20 -5.70
CA LEU A 288 -7.99 -0.25 -6.80
C LEU A 288 -7.05 -1.33 -6.25
N VAL A 289 -6.97 -2.47 -6.92
CA VAL A 289 -6.06 -3.55 -6.53
C VAL A 289 -4.78 -3.42 -7.34
N SER A 290 -3.64 -3.30 -6.68
CA SER A 290 -2.33 -3.37 -7.34
C SER A 290 -2.02 -4.84 -7.66
N GLY A 291 -2.20 -5.22 -8.92
CA GLY A 291 -2.06 -6.62 -9.36
C GLY A 291 -0.63 -7.17 -9.28
N ASN A 292 0.37 -6.29 -9.16
CA ASN A 292 1.76 -6.62 -8.87
C ASN A 292 2.11 -6.48 -7.37
N GLY A 293 1.08 -6.46 -6.52
CA GLY A 293 1.17 -6.30 -5.07
C GLY A 293 1.43 -7.60 -4.28
N TRP A 294 1.02 -7.60 -3.02
CA TRP A 294 1.26 -8.67 -2.06
C TRP A 294 0.53 -9.97 -2.39
N ALA A 295 -0.77 -9.90 -2.72
CA ALA A 295 -1.57 -11.08 -3.06
C ALA A 295 -1.89 -11.15 -4.55
N ASN A 296 -2.21 -12.35 -5.03
CA ASN A 296 -2.68 -12.53 -6.39
C ASN A 296 -4.01 -11.78 -6.60
N PRO A 297 -4.15 -10.89 -7.61
CA PRO A 297 -5.37 -10.12 -7.81
C PRO A 297 -6.62 -10.96 -8.10
N ALA A 298 -6.46 -12.24 -8.48
CA ALA A 298 -7.59 -13.16 -8.63
C ALA A 298 -8.32 -13.45 -7.30
N THR A 299 -7.76 -13.09 -6.16
CA THR A 299 -8.39 -13.25 -4.83
C THR A 299 -9.21 -12.03 -4.40
N VAL A 300 -9.55 -11.13 -5.34
CA VAL A 300 -10.42 -9.96 -5.11
C VAL A 300 -11.75 -10.29 -4.44
N ASP A 301 -12.19 -11.55 -4.51
CA ASP A 301 -13.31 -12.11 -3.73
C ASP A 301 -13.22 -11.78 -2.23
N VAL A 302 -12.02 -11.72 -1.66
CA VAL A 302 -11.82 -11.37 -0.24
C VAL A 302 -12.23 -9.91 0.02
N ILE A 303 -11.92 -8.99 -0.90
CA ILE A 303 -12.36 -7.59 -0.80
C ILE A 303 -13.89 -7.53 -0.91
N TYR A 304 -14.48 -8.31 -1.82
CA TYR A 304 -15.93 -8.39 -1.94
C TYR A 304 -16.60 -8.92 -0.69
N ASP A 305 -16.04 -9.95 -0.08
CA ASP A 305 -16.55 -10.55 1.15
C ASP A 305 -16.42 -9.58 2.34
N VAL A 306 -15.34 -8.77 2.43
CA VAL A 306 -15.21 -7.68 3.42
C VAL A 306 -16.20 -6.53 3.17
N LEU A 307 -16.35 -6.08 1.93
CA LEU A 307 -17.34 -5.04 1.60
C LEU A 307 -18.75 -5.52 1.89
N HIS A 308 -19.05 -6.79 1.59
CA HIS A 308 -20.32 -7.40 1.91
C HIS A 308 -20.52 -7.47 3.42
N MET A 309 -19.52 -7.93 4.19
CA MET A 309 -19.53 -7.90 5.66
C MET A 309 -19.91 -6.53 6.19
N MET A 310 -19.32 -5.46 5.64
CA MET A 310 -19.56 -4.08 6.05
C MET A 310 -20.82 -3.44 5.44
N GLY A 311 -21.60 -4.15 4.63
CA GLY A 311 -22.77 -3.59 3.95
C GLY A 311 -22.41 -2.44 3.00
N ARG A 312 -21.31 -2.57 2.27
CA ARG A 312 -20.80 -1.57 1.33
C ARG A 312 -20.56 -2.18 -0.06
N ASP A 313 -21.53 -2.98 -0.52
CA ASP A 313 -21.52 -3.55 -1.88
C ASP A 313 -21.70 -2.48 -2.98
N ASP A 314 -21.91 -1.21 -2.60
CA ASP A 314 -21.92 -0.04 -3.49
C ASP A 314 -20.53 0.33 -4.00
N ILE A 315 -19.45 -0.03 -3.29
CA ILE A 315 -18.08 0.38 -3.61
C ILE A 315 -17.55 -0.45 -4.80
N PRO A 316 -17.24 0.16 -5.96
CA PRO A 316 -16.57 -0.53 -7.07
C PRO A 316 -15.15 -0.93 -6.71
N VAL A 317 -14.70 -2.09 -7.21
CA VAL A 317 -13.33 -2.60 -7.02
C VAL A 317 -12.75 -2.92 -8.39
N GLY A 318 -11.58 -2.36 -8.70
CA GLY A 318 -10.94 -2.50 -9.99
C GLY A 318 -9.61 -3.22 -9.91
N LEU A 319 -9.35 -4.17 -10.82
CA LEU A 319 -8.07 -4.87 -10.89
C LEU A 319 -7.04 -4.10 -11.72
N GLY A 320 -5.89 -3.85 -11.12
CA GLY A 320 -4.72 -3.26 -11.75
C GLY A 320 -3.92 -4.26 -12.58
N LYS A 321 -2.82 -3.78 -13.17
CA LYS A 321 -1.91 -4.63 -13.92
C LYS A 321 -1.13 -5.55 -12.98
N ILE A 322 -0.84 -6.76 -13.45
CA ILE A 322 0.00 -7.76 -12.76
C ILE A 322 1.50 -7.51 -12.89
N THR A 323 1.88 -6.50 -13.67
CA THR A 323 3.27 -6.11 -13.92
C THR A 323 3.45 -4.62 -13.69
N ALA A 324 4.63 -4.26 -13.19
CA ALA A 324 5.07 -2.87 -13.11
C ALA A 324 5.22 -2.26 -14.52
N LEU A 325 5.11 -0.94 -14.61
CA LEU A 325 5.27 -0.17 -15.84
C LEU A 325 6.64 -0.38 -16.47
N GLY A 326 6.66 -0.84 -17.72
CA GLY A 326 7.89 -1.08 -18.46
C GLY A 326 8.56 -2.43 -18.17
N ALA A 327 7.99 -3.26 -17.29
CA ALA A 327 8.40 -4.67 -17.17
C ALA A 327 7.78 -5.50 -18.31
N PRO A 328 8.53 -6.44 -18.93
CA PRO A 328 7.98 -7.32 -19.96
C PRO A 328 6.83 -8.17 -19.42
N ASP A 329 5.90 -8.57 -20.30
CA ASP A 329 4.59 -9.19 -19.99
C ASP A 329 4.61 -10.45 -19.08
N LEU A 330 5.78 -11.01 -18.79
CA LEU A 330 6.00 -12.16 -17.88
C LEU A 330 7.28 -12.02 -17.02
N GLY A 331 7.74 -10.79 -16.80
CA GLY A 331 9.03 -10.46 -16.16
C GLY A 331 9.11 -10.67 -14.64
N CYS A 332 8.37 -11.62 -14.08
CA CYS A 332 8.44 -11.93 -12.64
C CYS A 332 9.25 -13.21 -12.40
N GLU A 333 10.58 -13.14 -12.46
CA GLU A 333 11.42 -14.14 -11.78
C GLU A 333 11.12 -14.16 -10.27
N TYR A 334 10.68 -13.01 -9.74
CA TYR A 334 10.34 -12.82 -8.35
C TYR A 334 9.08 -13.60 -7.89
N VAL A 335 7.96 -13.51 -8.61
CA VAL A 335 6.71 -14.26 -8.30
C VAL A 335 6.94 -15.77 -8.33
N LYS A 336 7.85 -16.26 -9.19
CA LYS A 336 8.25 -17.68 -9.21
C LYS A 336 9.05 -18.11 -7.97
N ALA A 337 9.61 -17.17 -7.24
CA ALA A 337 10.33 -17.43 -6.01
C ALA A 337 9.42 -17.48 -4.78
N ILE A 338 8.18 -16.97 -4.85
CA ILE A 338 7.21 -17.11 -3.76
C ILE A 338 6.69 -18.56 -3.77
N PRO A 339 6.86 -19.32 -2.68
CA PRO A 339 6.30 -20.66 -2.56
C PRO A 339 4.78 -20.65 -2.75
N HIS A 340 4.22 -21.67 -3.39
CA HIS A 340 2.76 -21.79 -3.47
C HIS A 340 2.12 -22.22 -2.13
N GLY A 341 2.89 -22.83 -1.23
CA GLY A 341 2.41 -23.41 0.02
C GLY A 341 2.37 -22.43 1.19
N SER A 342 2.41 -22.98 2.41
CA SER A 342 2.55 -22.17 3.63
C SER A 342 3.84 -21.36 3.56
N GLY A 343 3.74 -20.13 4.01
CA GLY A 343 4.76 -19.12 3.89
C GLY A 343 4.86 -18.43 2.54
N GLY A 344 3.87 -18.60 1.66
CA GLY A 344 3.79 -17.96 0.36
C GLY A 344 2.35 -17.79 -0.10
N PHE A 345 2.05 -18.03 -1.38
CA PHE A 345 0.77 -17.64 -1.98
C PHE A 345 -0.45 -18.18 -1.26
N LEU A 346 -0.43 -19.42 -0.74
CA LEU A 346 -1.57 -19.93 0.02
C LEU A 346 -1.91 -19.04 1.21
N ASP A 347 -0.90 -18.58 1.95
CA ASP A 347 -1.11 -17.78 3.15
C ASP A 347 -1.44 -16.32 2.79
N THR A 348 -0.77 -15.75 1.79
CA THR A 348 -1.06 -14.37 1.35
C THR A 348 -2.42 -14.25 0.69
N ASP A 349 -2.77 -15.17 -0.22
CA ASP A 349 -3.99 -15.13 -1.03
C ASP A 349 -5.24 -15.50 -0.23
N THR A 350 -5.08 -16.14 0.92
CA THR A 350 -6.21 -16.56 1.78
C THR A 350 -6.26 -15.82 3.12
N LEU A 351 -5.39 -14.84 3.35
CA LEU A 351 -5.20 -14.18 4.64
C LEU A 351 -4.96 -15.20 5.77
N PHE A 352 -4.03 -16.12 5.53
CA PHE A 352 -3.71 -17.24 6.41
C PHE A 352 -4.97 -18.09 6.75
N GLY A 353 -5.85 -18.26 5.76
CA GLY A 353 -7.11 -18.97 5.88
C GLY A 353 -8.30 -18.15 6.38
N LEU A 354 -8.11 -16.92 6.86
CA LEU A 354 -9.19 -16.07 7.39
C LEU A 354 -10.20 -15.63 6.34
N ALA A 355 -9.82 -15.61 5.05
CA ALA A 355 -10.80 -15.37 3.98
C ALA A 355 -12.01 -16.32 4.06
N ARG A 356 -11.85 -17.51 4.65
CA ARG A 356 -12.93 -18.50 4.80
C ARG A 356 -13.95 -18.17 5.89
N VAL A 357 -13.63 -17.25 6.80
CA VAL A 357 -14.54 -16.83 7.88
C VAL A 357 -15.24 -15.51 7.59
N LEU A 358 -15.07 -14.95 6.38
CA LEU A 358 -15.84 -13.80 5.91
C LEU A 358 -17.17 -14.24 5.28
N PRO A 359 -18.24 -13.45 5.41
CA PRO A 359 -19.48 -13.72 4.69
C PRO A 359 -19.26 -13.68 3.18
N ARG A 360 -19.93 -14.57 2.47
CA ARG A 360 -19.84 -14.73 1.01
C ARG A 360 -20.63 -13.62 0.30
N SER A 361 -19.95 -12.69 -0.35
CA SER A 361 -20.56 -11.73 -1.28
C SER A 361 -21.22 -12.43 -2.48
N PRO A 362 -22.30 -11.87 -3.06
CA PRO A 362 -22.78 -12.27 -4.38
C PRO A 362 -21.80 -11.87 -5.50
N ARG A 363 -20.90 -10.90 -5.27
CA ARG A 363 -19.85 -10.53 -6.23
C ARG A 363 -18.76 -11.61 -6.23
N ARG A 364 -18.27 -11.93 -7.42
CA ARG A 364 -17.15 -12.86 -7.62
C ARG A 364 -16.23 -12.37 -8.72
N TYR A 365 -14.97 -12.76 -8.62
CA TYR A 365 -13.99 -12.62 -9.68
C TYR A 365 -14.51 -13.29 -10.95
N THR A 366 -14.41 -12.57 -12.05
CA THR A 366 -14.62 -13.11 -13.38
C THR A 366 -13.40 -12.84 -14.23
N ALA A 367 -13.01 -13.80 -15.05
CA ALA A 367 -11.91 -13.63 -16.01
C ALA A 367 -12.32 -12.80 -17.25
N GLU A 368 -13.53 -12.25 -17.25
CA GLU A 368 -14.12 -11.54 -18.38
C GLU A 368 -13.79 -10.05 -18.29
N ASN A 369 -12.98 -9.55 -19.23
CA ASN A 369 -12.53 -8.16 -19.30
C ASN A 369 -13.03 -7.47 -20.58
N SER A 370 -12.84 -6.16 -20.72
CA SER A 370 -13.21 -5.42 -21.93
C SER A 370 -12.10 -5.39 -22.99
N VAL A 371 -12.49 -5.56 -24.26
CA VAL A 371 -11.57 -5.37 -25.41
C VAL A 371 -11.02 -3.95 -25.46
N LYS A 372 -11.80 -2.95 -25.04
CA LYS A 372 -11.39 -1.54 -24.99
C LYS A 372 -10.09 -1.33 -24.21
N TYR A 373 -9.80 -2.21 -23.25
CA TYR A 373 -8.62 -2.14 -22.38
C TYR A 373 -7.72 -3.37 -22.50
N GLY A 374 -7.75 -4.06 -23.65
CA GLY A 374 -6.76 -5.08 -24.00
C GLY A 374 -7.17 -6.53 -23.79
N ALA A 375 -8.44 -6.82 -23.45
CA ALA A 375 -8.91 -8.21 -23.40
C ALA A 375 -9.00 -8.84 -24.81
N PRO A 376 -8.75 -10.15 -24.97
CA PRO A 376 -8.84 -10.81 -26.28
C PRO A 376 -10.25 -10.79 -26.88
N ARG A 377 -11.28 -10.77 -26.02
CA ARG A 377 -12.71 -10.77 -26.39
C ARG A 377 -13.53 -10.06 -25.33
N ASP A 378 -14.63 -9.46 -25.76
CA ASP A 378 -15.66 -8.91 -24.88
C ASP A 378 -16.59 -10.04 -24.41
N THR A 379 -17.05 -9.99 -23.15
CA THR A 379 -18.14 -10.88 -22.70
C THR A 379 -19.51 -10.40 -23.16
N ALA A 380 -20.42 -11.35 -23.38
CA ALA A 380 -21.82 -11.13 -23.65
C ALA A 380 -22.61 -10.59 -22.44
N ARG A 381 -22.02 -10.59 -21.23
CA ARG A 381 -22.57 -10.00 -20.00
C ARG A 381 -21.63 -8.95 -19.40
N PRO A 382 -21.54 -7.74 -19.98
CA PRO A 382 -20.66 -6.68 -19.51
C PRO A 382 -20.85 -6.31 -18.03
N GLU A 383 -22.07 -6.47 -17.52
CA GLU A 383 -22.44 -6.25 -16.13
C GLU A 383 -21.79 -7.22 -15.13
N LEU A 384 -21.27 -8.35 -15.60
CA LEU A 384 -20.59 -9.36 -14.79
C LEU A 384 -19.05 -9.31 -14.94
N ARG A 385 -18.52 -8.37 -15.72
CA ARG A 385 -17.07 -8.21 -15.90
C ARG A 385 -16.42 -7.82 -14.59
N GLN A 386 -15.21 -8.29 -14.38
CA GLN A 386 -14.34 -7.77 -13.35
C GLN A 386 -13.86 -6.38 -13.81
N PRO A 387 -14.24 -5.29 -13.13
CA PRO A 387 -13.78 -3.97 -13.53
C PRO A 387 -12.26 -3.88 -13.43
N LEU A 388 -11.64 -3.15 -14.36
CA LEU A 388 -10.23 -2.79 -14.28
C LEU A 388 -10.05 -1.55 -13.39
N ALA A 389 -8.89 -1.40 -12.77
CA ALA A 389 -8.58 -0.25 -11.91
C ALA A 389 -8.79 1.09 -12.64
N PHE A 390 -8.40 1.16 -13.90
CA PHE A 390 -8.60 2.36 -14.72
C PHE A 390 -10.08 2.62 -15.07
N GLU A 391 -10.89 1.58 -15.25
CA GLU A 391 -12.35 1.74 -15.48
C GLU A 391 -13.03 2.29 -14.23
N VAL A 392 -12.66 1.79 -13.04
CA VAL A 392 -13.17 2.29 -11.76
C VAL A 392 -12.75 3.74 -11.55
N TRP A 393 -11.49 4.10 -11.82
CA TRP A 393 -11.02 5.48 -11.79
C TRP A 393 -11.86 6.39 -12.70
N GLN A 394 -12.06 6.02 -13.96
CA GLN A 394 -12.81 6.82 -14.93
C GLN A 394 -14.27 7.01 -14.49
N HIS A 395 -14.91 5.93 -14.03
CA HIS A 395 -16.28 5.97 -13.56
C HIS A 395 -16.44 6.91 -12.35
N ILE A 396 -15.57 6.79 -11.35
CA ILE A 396 -15.60 7.68 -10.17
C ILE A 396 -15.38 9.12 -10.60
N ARG A 397 -14.38 9.39 -11.45
CA ARG A 397 -14.09 10.75 -11.94
C ARG A 397 -15.29 11.36 -12.68
N GLU A 398 -16.04 10.57 -13.44
CA GLU A 398 -17.22 11.03 -14.18
C GLU A 398 -18.41 11.34 -13.28
N GLU A 399 -18.50 10.72 -12.10
CA GLU A 399 -19.54 11.01 -11.10
C GLU A 399 -19.23 12.23 -10.20
N LEU A 400 -17.96 12.67 -10.16
CA LEU A 400 -17.56 13.84 -9.39
C LEU A 400 -18.16 15.12 -9.98
N LYS A 401 -18.56 16.05 -9.10
CA LYS A 401 -18.93 17.40 -9.56
C LYS A 401 -17.67 18.10 -10.07
N PRO A 402 -17.79 19.12 -10.96
CA PRO A 402 -16.62 19.82 -11.51
C PRO A 402 -15.67 20.44 -10.47
N THR A 403 -16.18 20.75 -9.28
CA THR A 403 -15.41 21.32 -8.16
C THR A 403 -14.85 20.27 -7.21
N ASP A 404 -15.36 19.05 -7.27
CA ASP A 404 -14.94 18.00 -6.35
C ASP A 404 -13.53 17.53 -6.73
N LYS A 405 -12.76 17.23 -5.70
CA LYS A 405 -11.43 16.63 -5.83
C LYS A 405 -11.43 15.27 -5.14
N ILE A 406 -10.47 14.44 -5.50
CA ILE A 406 -10.34 13.08 -4.95
C ILE A 406 -9.01 12.89 -4.25
N THR A 407 -9.03 12.25 -3.08
CA THR A 407 -7.81 11.82 -2.39
C THR A 407 -7.54 10.36 -2.71
N ILE A 408 -6.31 10.02 -3.06
CA ILE A 408 -5.88 8.62 -3.25
C ILE A 408 -5.05 8.20 -2.04
N LEU A 409 -5.47 7.14 -1.37
CA LEU A 409 -4.68 6.47 -0.34
C LEU A 409 -4.04 5.25 -1.00
N THR A 410 -2.74 5.06 -0.87
CA THR A 410 -2.06 3.88 -1.42
C THR A 410 -1.15 3.23 -0.40
N ASN A 411 -1.29 1.92 -0.26
CA ASN A 411 -0.44 1.05 0.55
C ASN A 411 0.39 0.08 -0.30
N GLY A 412 0.26 0.17 -1.62
CA GLY A 412 0.87 -0.78 -2.54
C GLY A 412 1.88 -0.17 -3.49
N PRO A 413 2.32 -0.96 -4.48
CA PRO A 413 3.02 -0.44 -5.64
C PRO A 413 2.23 0.69 -6.32
N LEU A 414 2.92 1.74 -6.75
CA LEU A 414 2.31 2.92 -7.38
C LEU A 414 1.86 2.69 -8.83
N THR A 415 1.89 1.46 -9.32
CA THR A 415 1.55 1.04 -10.68
C THR A 415 0.22 1.62 -11.16
N ASN A 416 -0.83 1.52 -10.36
CA ASN A 416 -2.17 1.99 -10.74
C ASN A 416 -2.21 3.51 -10.88
N ILE A 417 -1.64 4.22 -9.91
CA ILE A 417 -1.59 5.69 -9.90
C ILE A 417 -0.75 6.20 -11.06
N ALA A 418 0.41 5.60 -11.31
CA ALA A 418 1.26 5.92 -12.44
C ALA A 418 0.56 5.69 -13.78
N ASN A 419 -0.17 4.56 -13.94
CA ASN A 419 -1.00 4.31 -15.12
C ASN A 419 -2.11 5.37 -15.28
N ILE A 420 -2.76 5.79 -14.19
CA ILE A 420 -3.81 6.83 -14.20
C ILE A 420 -3.23 8.16 -14.70
N ILE A 421 -2.11 8.61 -14.12
CA ILE A 421 -1.45 9.86 -14.49
C ILE A 421 -1.03 9.84 -15.97
N LEU A 422 -0.45 8.73 -16.43
CA LEU A 422 -0.03 8.57 -17.83
C LEU A 422 -1.19 8.52 -18.82
N SER A 423 -2.34 7.97 -18.41
CA SER A 423 -3.44 7.64 -19.33
C SER A 423 -4.58 8.67 -19.31
N ASP A 424 -4.69 9.49 -18.26
CA ASP A 424 -5.75 10.48 -18.10
C ASP A 424 -5.17 11.87 -17.83
N THR A 425 -5.19 12.74 -18.84
CA THR A 425 -4.65 14.11 -18.76
C THR A 425 -5.38 14.99 -17.74
N LYS A 426 -6.54 14.56 -17.23
CA LYS A 426 -7.26 15.28 -16.16
C LYS A 426 -6.86 14.82 -14.76
N ALA A 427 -6.11 13.73 -14.61
CA ALA A 427 -5.80 13.12 -13.32
C ALA A 427 -5.17 14.12 -12.35
N GLU A 428 -4.08 14.78 -12.75
CA GLU A 428 -3.37 15.77 -11.93
C GLU A 428 -4.28 16.91 -11.45
N SER A 429 -5.23 17.33 -12.30
CA SER A 429 -6.16 18.39 -11.95
C SER A 429 -7.29 17.93 -11.01
N VAL A 430 -7.61 16.64 -10.97
CA VAL A 430 -8.73 16.09 -10.19
C VAL A 430 -8.27 15.56 -8.83
N ILE A 431 -7.05 15.05 -8.75
CA ILE A 431 -6.50 14.50 -7.52
C ILE A 431 -6.12 15.66 -6.58
N GLU A 432 -6.78 15.75 -5.42
CA GLU A 432 -6.52 16.75 -4.38
C GLU A 432 -5.15 16.50 -3.74
N SER A 433 -4.91 15.24 -3.39
CA SER A 433 -3.72 14.78 -2.71
C SER A 433 -3.58 13.26 -2.83
N GLY A 434 -2.35 12.78 -2.82
CA GLY A 434 -2.02 11.38 -2.57
C GLY A 434 -1.48 11.22 -1.16
N VAL A 435 -2.11 10.40 -0.32
CA VAL A 435 -1.46 9.90 0.90
C VAL A 435 -0.87 8.55 0.56
N ILE A 436 0.44 8.53 0.54
CA ILE A 436 1.24 7.43 0.04
C ILE A 436 1.92 6.80 1.25
N TRP A 437 1.60 5.55 1.54
CA TRP A 437 2.50 4.70 2.28
C TRP A 437 3.40 3.98 1.28
N LEU A 438 4.70 3.97 1.57
CA LEU A 438 5.66 3.22 0.79
C LEU A 438 6.41 2.30 1.73
N ALA A 439 6.02 1.02 1.69
CA ALA A 439 6.76 -0.04 2.34
C ALA A 439 8.11 -0.25 1.69
N GLU A 440 9.14 -0.28 2.53
CA GLU A 440 10.07 -1.39 2.43
C GLU A 440 9.39 -2.61 3.04
N MET A 441 9.28 -3.69 2.27
CA MET A 441 9.30 -5.00 2.88
C MET A 441 10.73 -5.27 3.33
N GLU A 442 11.03 -5.08 4.62
CA GLU A 442 12.24 -5.66 5.17
C GLU A 442 12.03 -7.17 5.13
N ILE A 443 12.72 -7.77 4.17
CA ILE A 443 12.82 -9.21 3.95
C ILE A 443 13.19 -9.97 5.22
N GLU A 444 13.86 -9.32 6.18
CA GLU A 444 14.14 -9.92 7.48
C GLU A 444 12.85 -10.30 8.24
N ALA A 445 11.79 -9.48 8.16
CA ALA A 445 10.48 -9.77 8.78
C ALA A 445 9.74 -10.90 8.05
N MET A 446 9.87 -10.99 6.72
CA MET A 446 9.41 -12.15 5.94
C MET A 446 10.16 -13.41 6.32
N CYS A 447 11.49 -13.37 6.38
CA CYS A 447 12.30 -14.52 6.73
C CYS A 447 11.95 -15.02 8.14
N SER A 448 11.61 -14.16 9.09
CA SER A 448 11.15 -14.57 10.42
C SER A 448 9.71 -15.11 10.44
N LEU A 449 8.78 -14.60 9.60
CA LEU A 449 7.45 -15.19 9.41
C LEU A 449 7.49 -16.54 8.67
N PHE A 450 8.48 -16.74 7.81
CA PHE A 450 8.58 -17.84 6.85
C PHE A 450 9.72 -18.83 7.13
N HIS A 451 10.19 -18.94 8.38
CA HIS A 451 11.25 -19.88 8.77
C HIS A 451 10.76 -21.35 8.81
N GLN A 452 10.26 -21.83 7.68
CA GLN A 452 10.47 -23.20 7.19
C GLN A 452 11.16 -23.23 5.81
N ILE A 453 11.57 -22.08 5.27
CA ILE A 453 11.98 -22.01 3.86
C ILE A 453 13.38 -21.40 3.73
N SER A 454 14.34 -22.25 3.38
CA SER A 454 15.64 -21.87 2.83
C SER A 454 15.43 -21.15 1.50
N PHE A 455 15.23 -19.84 1.51
CA PHE A 455 15.22 -19.03 0.29
C PHE A 455 16.22 -17.88 0.37
N GLN A 456 17.05 -17.80 -0.67
CA GLN A 456 18.03 -16.74 -0.95
C GLN A 456 17.47 -15.62 -1.85
N SER A 457 16.15 -15.56 -2.03
CA SER A 457 15.51 -14.52 -2.82
C SER A 457 14.33 -13.95 -2.08
N SER A 458 14.17 -12.65 -2.25
CA SER A 458 13.53 -11.81 -1.28
C SER A 458 12.64 -10.81 -2.06
N ILE A 459 11.46 -10.42 -1.55
CA ILE A 459 10.62 -9.41 -2.23
C ILE A 459 10.99 -8.06 -1.65
N SER A 460 11.29 -7.12 -2.53
CA SER A 460 11.38 -5.71 -2.16
C SER A 460 10.29 -4.96 -2.92
N PHE A 461 9.37 -4.36 -2.18
CA PHE A 461 8.64 -3.17 -2.61
C PHE A 461 9.44 -1.92 -2.24
N LEU A 462 9.18 -0.81 -2.93
CA LEU A 462 9.97 0.42 -2.91
C LEU A 462 10.22 0.95 -1.48
N THR A 463 11.47 0.83 -1.02
CA THR A 463 11.92 1.32 0.28
C THR A 463 12.03 2.85 0.34
N LEU A 464 11.10 3.52 1.02
CA LEU A 464 11.31 4.89 1.45
C LEU A 464 11.71 4.97 2.92
N LYS A 465 13.02 5.07 3.17
CA LYS A 465 13.57 5.53 4.45
C LYS A 465 13.72 7.04 4.43
N LEU A 466 13.44 7.68 5.56
CA LEU A 466 13.83 9.06 5.77
C LEU A 466 15.34 9.16 5.56
N PRO A 467 15.82 10.21 4.89
CA PRO A 467 17.24 10.45 4.76
C PRO A 467 17.84 10.54 6.16
N ARG A 468 18.80 9.66 6.47
CA ARG A 468 19.49 9.68 7.75
C ARG A 468 20.20 11.04 7.89
N ARG A 469 19.68 11.91 8.76
CA ARG A 469 20.42 13.08 9.24
C ARG A 469 21.61 12.55 10.04
N LEU A 470 22.81 12.67 9.47
CA LEU A 470 24.08 12.34 10.12
C LEU A 470 24.32 13.25 11.33
#